data_AF-K9TKJ4-F1
#
_entry.id   AF-K9TKJ4-F1
#
_cell.length_a   1.000
_cell.length_b   1.000
_cell.length_c   1.000
_cell.angle_alpha   90.00
_cell.angle_beta   90.00
_cell.angle_gamma   90.00
#
_symmetry.space_group_name_H-M   'P 1'
#
loop_
_entity.id
_entity.type
_entity.pdbx_description
1 polymer ?
#
loop_
_entity_poly.entity_id
_entity_poly.type
_entity_poly.pdbx_seq_one_letter_code
_entity_poly.pdbx_strand_id
1 'polypeptide(L)' 'MIEPQILEAIKQMPNIERIRIIEFTLGLMREEMAKNEQLSLKEAAELMRPFYAEGSELSEFVDSEHGDFYEYEDYA' A
#
# COMPACT_ATOMS: atom_id res chain seq x y z
N MET A 1 -29.69 -18.53 4.88
CA MET A 1 -28.99 -18.35 3.60
C MET A 1 -29.55 -17.11 2.91
N ILE A 2 -28.90 -15.97 3.11
CA ILE A 2 -29.42 -14.66 2.67
C ILE A 2 -28.69 -14.18 1.40
N GLU A 3 -27.42 -14.55 1.24
CA GLU A 3 -26.58 -14.12 0.10
C GLU A 3 -27.16 -14.47 -1.28
N PRO A 4 -27.72 -15.68 -1.53
CA PRO A 4 -28.28 -15.99 -2.85
C PRO A 4 -29.52 -15.14 -3.17
N GLN A 5 -30.32 -14.80 -2.15
CA GLN A 5 -31.53 -14.00 -2.30
C GLN A 5 -31.19 -12.52 -2.62
N ILE A 6 -30.12 -12.00 -2.01
CA ILE A 6 -29.61 -10.65 -2.29
C ILE A 6 -29.11 -10.56 -3.72
N LEU A 7 -28.31 -11.53 -4.17
CA LEU A 7 -27.79 -11.53 -5.54
C LEU A 7 -28.90 -11.63 -6.57
N GLU A 8 -29.92 -12.42 -6.30
CA GLU A 8 -31.07 -12.54 -7.20
C GLU A 8 -31.87 -11.23 -7.25
N ALA A 9 -32.05 -10.53 -6.12
CA ALA A 9 -32.66 -9.21 -6.10
C ALA A 9 -31.86 -8.18 -6.92
N ILE A 10 -30.53 -8.16 -6.80
CA ILE A 10 -29.65 -7.26 -7.57
C ILE A 10 -29.74 -7.57 -9.08
N LYS A 11 -29.85 -8.85 -9.46
CA LYS A 11 -30.04 -9.25 -10.87
C LYS A 11 -31.36 -8.79 -11.47
N GLN A 12 -32.39 -8.51 -10.68
CA GLN A 12 -33.66 -7.99 -11.20
C GLN A 12 -33.62 -6.47 -11.45
N MET A 13 -32.57 -5.77 -10.97
CA MET A 13 -32.45 -4.32 -11.13
C MET A 13 -31.96 -3.92 -12.54
N PRO A 14 -32.22 -2.68 -12.99
CA PRO A 14 -31.59 -2.11 -14.18
C PRO A 14 -30.05 -2.07 -14.05
N ASN A 15 -29.35 -2.17 -15.18
CA ASN A 15 -27.88 -2.19 -15.20
C ASN A 15 -27.25 -0.98 -14.49
N ILE A 16 -27.85 0.20 -14.62
CA ILE A 16 -27.38 1.44 -13.96
C ILE A 16 -27.41 1.29 -12.44
N GLU A 17 -28.47 0.69 -11.90
CA GLU A 17 -28.60 0.47 -10.44
C GLU A 17 -27.63 -0.61 -9.95
N ARG A 18 -27.42 -1.68 -10.74
CA ARG A 18 -26.41 -2.70 -10.41
C ARG A 18 -25.01 -2.10 -10.30
N ILE A 19 -24.64 -1.25 -11.25
CA ILE A 19 -23.34 -0.56 -11.24
C ILE A 19 -23.21 0.29 -9.97
N ARG A 20 -24.23 1.08 -9.63
CA ARG A 20 -24.21 1.91 -8.40
C ARG A 20 -24.05 1.08 -7.13
N ILE A 21 -24.72 -0.07 -7.04
CA ILE A 21 -24.59 -0.97 -5.88
C ILE A 21 -23.17 -1.54 -5.78
N ILE A 22 -22.58 -1.94 -6.91
CA ILE A 22 -21.20 -2.42 -6.97
C ILE A 22 -20.23 -1.30 -6.53
N GLU A 23 -20.38 -0.09 -7.06
CA GLU A 23 -19.55 1.06 -6.68
C GLU A 23 -19.66 1.39 -5.19
N PHE A 24 -20.88 1.40 -4.66
CA PHE A 24 -21.13 1.67 -3.26
C PHE A 24 -20.52 0.60 -2.34
N THR A 25 -20.74 -0.68 -2.65
CA THR A 25 -20.18 -1.80 -1.87
C THR A 25 -18.66 -1.84 -1.95
N LEU A 26 -18.06 -1.55 -3.11
CA LEU A 26 -16.61 -1.38 -3.25
C LEU A 26 -16.07 -0.24 -2.38
N GLY A 27 -16.81 0.88 -2.28
CA GLY A 27 -16.45 1.99 -1.40
C GLY A 27 -16.38 1.56 0.07
N LEU A 28 -17.41 0.86 0.55
CA LEU A 28 -17.46 0.33 1.92
C LEU A 28 -16.30 -0.64 2.22
N MET A 29 -16.00 -1.54 1.29
CA MET A 29 -14.87 -2.47 1.44
C MET A 29 -13.53 -1.73 1.55
N ARG A 30 -13.32 -0.68 0.75
CA ARG A 30 -12.11 0.14 0.83
C ARG A 30 -12.00 0.91 2.13
N GLU A 31 -13.10 1.45 2.64
CA GLU A 31 -13.12 2.10 3.96
C GLU A 31 -12.80 1.12 5.09
N GLU A 32 -13.31 -0.10 5.03
CA GLU A 32 -13.01 -1.17 5.99
C GLU A 32 -11.55 -1.62 5.91
N MET A 33 -11.00 -1.77 4.70
CA MET A 33 -9.58 -2.05 4.50
C MET A 33 -8.69 -0.92 5.01
N ALA A 34 -9.07 0.33 4.77
CA ALA A 34 -8.33 1.50 5.26
C ALA A 34 -8.34 1.61 6.79
N LYS A 35 -9.40 1.12 7.46
CA LYS A 35 -9.45 1.03 8.92
C LYS A 35 -8.49 -0.01 9.49
N ASN A 36 -8.12 -1.02 8.71
CA ASN A 36 -7.34 -2.16 9.21
C ASN A 36 -5.82 -1.98 9.10
N GLU A 37 -5.28 -1.04 8.30
CA GLU A 37 -3.83 -0.97 8.07
C GLU A 37 -3.27 0.45 7.82
N GLN A 38 -3.67 1.45 8.59
CA GLN A 38 -2.78 2.61 8.78
C GLN A 38 -1.94 2.40 10.03
N LEU A 39 -0.81 1.73 9.86
CA LEU A 39 0.28 1.86 10.82
C LEU A 39 0.57 3.36 10.95
N SER A 40 0.55 3.86 12.18
CA SER A 40 1.06 5.20 12.44
C SER A 40 2.52 5.28 11.95
N LEU A 41 2.99 6.49 11.63
CA LEU A 41 4.39 6.68 11.21
C LEU A 41 5.39 6.05 12.21
N LYS A 42 5.04 6.04 13.50
CA LYS A 42 5.82 5.38 14.55
C LYS A 42 5.84 3.86 14.40
N GLU A 43 4.68 3.24 14.18
CA GLU A 43 4.58 1.79 14.03
C GLU A 43 5.25 1.31 12.73
N ALA A 44 5.11 2.09 11.65
CA ALA A 44 5.83 1.84 10.41
C ALA A 44 7.36 1.94 10.61
N ALA A 45 7.82 2.98 11.33
CA ALA A 45 9.24 3.15 11.64
C ALA A 45 9.80 2.01 12.50
N GLU A 46 9.06 1.53 13.51
CA GLU A 46 9.49 0.38 14.31
C GLU A 46 9.54 -0.91 13.48
N LEU A 47 8.58 -1.11 12.56
CA LEU A 47 8.57 -2.28 11.67
C LEU A 47 9.74 -2.26 10.69
N MET A 48 10.15 -1.07 10.23
CA MET A 48 11.29 -0.90 9.33
C MET A 48 12.64 -0.92 10.05
N ARG A 49 12.70 -0.71 11.37
CA ARG A 49 13.94 -0.60 12.14
C ARG A 49 14.96 -1.75 11.95
N PRO A 50 14.57 -3.03 11.85
CA PRO A 50 15.54 -4.13 11.66
C PRO A 50 16.27 -4.07 10.32
N PHE A 51 15.65 -3.48 9.30
CA PHE A 51 16.23 -3.32 7.96
C PHE A 51 17.31 -2.24 7.89
N TYR A 52 17.44 -1.40 8.92
CA TYR A 52 18.49 -0.38 9.03
C TYR A 52 19.50 -0.72 10.13
N ALA A 53 19.46 -1.94 10.69
CA ALA A 53 20.45 -2.38 11.65
C ALA A 53 21.82 -2.53 10.98
N GLU A 54 22.89 -2.32 11.74
CA GLU A 54 24.27 -2.52 11.30
C GLU A 54 24.46 -3.96 10.77
N GLY A 55 24.97 -4.11 9.55
CA GLY A 55 25.14 -5.41 8.88
C GLY A 55 23.88 -5.97 8.20
N SER A 56 22.82 -5.17 8.07
CA SER A 56 21.67 -5.50 7.22
C SER A 56 21.93 -5.18 5.74
N GLU A 57 21.24 -5.86 4.83
CA GLU A 57 21.41 -5.71 3.36
C GLU A 57 21.27 -4.25 2.88
N LEU A 58 20.46 -3.43 3.55
CA LEU A 58 20.27 -2.01 3.19
C LEU A 58 21.36 -1.09 3.76
N SER A 59 22.05 -1.50 4.82
CA SER A 59 23.22 -0.78 5.35
C SER A 59 24.51 -1.09 4.57
N GLU A 60 24.53 -2.20 3.83
CA GLU A 60 25.69 -2.67 3.06
C GLU A 60 26.10 -1.69 1.94
N PHE A 61 25.15 -0.93 1.39
CA PHE A 61 25.41 0.12 0.39
C PHE A 61 26.13 1.35 0.94
N VAL A 62 26.07 1.60 2.25
CA VAL A 62 26.67 2.78 2.89
C VAL A 62 28.09 2.47 3.40
N ASP A 63 28.37 1.20 3.70
CA ASP A 63 29.70 0.74 4.14
C ASP A 63 30.70 0.50 3.00
N SER A 64 30.22 0.35 1.76
CA SER A 64 31.12 0.41 0.61
C SER A 64 31.47 1.88 0.35
N GLU A 65 32.63 2.33 0.85
CA GLU A 65 33.26 3.58 0.43
C GLU A 65 33.32 3.64 -1.10
N HIS A 66 32.29 4.18 -1.75
CA HIS A 66 32.37 4.64 -3.13
C HIS A 66 33.09 5.99 -3.07
N GLY A 67 34.39 5.92 -2.76
CA GLY A 67 35.31 6.94 -3.22
C GLY A 67 35.12 7.01 -4.73
N ASP A 68 34.48 8.09 -5.17
CA ASP A 68 34.52 8.69 -6.53
C ASP A 68 33.37 9.70 -6.72
N PHE A 69 32.85 10.33 -5.64
CA PHE A 69 31.85 11.41 -5.78
C PHE A 69 32.46 12.79 -6.12
N TYR A 70 33.77 12.86 -6.38
CA TYR A 70 34.51 14.12 -6.62
C TYR A 70 35.11 14.25 -8.02
N GLU A 71 34.64 13.52 -9.03
CA GLU A 71 35.18 13.62 -10.39
C GLU A 71 34.31 14.48 -11.34
N TYR A 72 33.98 15.71 -10.92
CA TYR A 72 33.33 16.71 -11.79
C TYR A 72 33.91 18.13 -11.64
N GLU A 73 35.23 18.26 -11.45
CA GLU A 73 35.89 19.59 -11.42
C GLU A 73 36.59 20.01 -12.72
N ASP A 74 36.43 19.30 -13.85
CA ASP A 74 37.12 19.66 -15.11
C ASP A 74 36.18 19.87 -16.32
N TYR A 75 35.03 20.52 -16.12
CA TYR A 75 34.24 21.11 -17.21
C TYR A 75 34.19 22.64 -17.06
N ALA A 76 35.30 23.32 -17.39
CA ALA A 76 35.38 24.77 -17.58
C ALA A 76 36.00 25.11 -18.93
#